data_AF-A0A383A890-F1
#
_entry.id   AF-A0A383A890-F1
#
_cell.length_a   1.000
_cell.length_b   1.000
_cell.length_c   1.000
_cell.angle_alpha   90.00
_cell.angle_beta   90.00
_cell.angle_gamma   90.00
#
_symmetry.space_group_name_H-M   'P 1'
#
loop_
_entity.id
_entity.type
_entity.pdbx_description
1 polymer ?
#
loop_
_entity_poly.entity_id
_entity_poly.type
_entity_poly.pdbx_seq_one_letter_code
_entity_poly.pdbx_strand_id
1 'polypeptide(L)'
;TQVETGSAITWKYPSCILQGENSSGEFYSVAITNNFQQADTGTKMIHIGKNTKSKIISKGISLGKSQNTYRGAVNFLRKADKARNYTQCDSLLVGNECGAHTIPYIESKNSSALVEHEASTSKINEDQLYYCRQRGLSHEESVSLIVNGFCKQVLQELPMEFAVEAQKLVSISLEGSVG
;
A
#
# COMPACT_ATOMS: atom_id res chain seq x y z
N THR A 1 8.49 6.72 2.36
CA THR A 1 7.33 6.70 1.45
C THR A 1 7.78 6.30 0.07
N GLN A 2 6.98 5.54 -0.68
CA GLN A 2 7.32 5.09 -2.03
C GLN A 2 6.07 4.93 -2.90
N VAL A 3 6.25 5.06 -4.20
CA VAL A 3 5.23 4.83 -5.25
C VAL A 3 5.92 4.03 -6.35
N GLU A 4 5.40 2.85 -6.68
CA GLU A 4 5.95 2.04 -7.77
C GLU A 4 4.90 1.66 -8.81
N THR A 5 5.36 1.61 -10.06
CA THR A 5 4.60 1.23 -11.25
C THR A 5 5.57 0.79 -12.37
N GLY A 6 5.07 0.08 -13.38
CA GLY A 6 5.77 -0.13 -14.66
C GLY A 6 6.65 -1.39 -14.78
N SER A 7 7.05 -2.02 -13.67
CA SER A 7 7.84 -3.26 -13.70
C SER A 7 7.02 -4.47 -14.13
N ALA A 8 7.61 -5.41 -14.86
CA ALA A 8 6.99 -6.71 -15.12
C ALA A 8 6.82 -7.53 -13.83
N ILE A 9 7.87 -7.55 -13.00
CA ILE A 9 7.87 -8.17 -11.68
C ILE A 9 8.53 -7.21 -10.69
N THR A 10 7.85 -6.91 -9.59
CA THR A 10 8.43 -6.15 -8.47
C THR A 10 8.54 -7.05 -7.24
N TRP A 11 9.74 -7.16 -6.68
CA TRP A 11 9.97 -7.92 -5.45
C TRP A 11 10.78 -7.10 -4.45
N LYS A 12 10.18 -6.69 -3.33
CA LYS A 12 10.87 -5.81 -2.36
C LYS A 12 10.27 -5.80 -0.96
N TYR A 13 11.16 -5.62 0.02
CA TYR A 13 10.81 -5.51 1.43
C TYR A 13 11.69 -4.49 2.18
N PRO A 14 11.51 -3.17 1.95
CA PRO A 14 12.16 -2.16 2.78
C PRO A 14 11.89 -2.42 4.25
N SER A 15 12.93 -2.33 5.08
CA SER A 15 12.88 -2.84 6.46
C SER A 15 13.41 -1.80 7.44
N CYS A 16 12.80 -1.75 8.63
CA CYS A 16 13.29 -0.95 9.74
C CYS A 16 13.70 -1.86 10.90
N ILE A 17 14.94 -1.71 11.37
CA ILE A 17 15.44 -2.36 12.58
C ILE A 17 15.41 -1.34 13.72
N LEU A 18 14.43 -1.48 14.61
CA LEU A 18 14.18 -0.59 15.73
C LEU A 18 14.99 -1.03 16.94
N GLN A 19 16.30 -0.78 16.87
CA GLN A 19 17.27 -1.22 17.88
C GLN A 19 17.29 -0.33 19.13
N GLY A 20 17.19 0.98 18.94
CA GLY A 20 17.21 1.96 20.03
C GLY A 20 15.90 1.98 20.83
N GLU A 21 16.00 2.31 22.11
CA GLU A 21 14.83 2.66 22.92
C GLU A 21 14.11 3.88 22.32
N ASN A 22 12.78 3.86 22.31
CA ASN A 22 11.92 4.89 21.71
C ASN A 22 12.10 5.10 20.19
N SER A 23 12.81 4.21 19.48
CA SER A 23 12.95 4.34 18.02
C SER A 23 11.62 4.10 17.28
N SER A 24 11.44 4.84 16.19
CA SER A 24 10.25 4.77 15.33
C SER A 24 10.60 4.41 13.89
N GLY A 25 9.72 3.65 13.24
CA GLY A 25 9.83 3.29 11.83
C GLY A 25 8.50 3.44 11.12
N GLU A 26 8.50 4.08 9.96
CA GLU A 26 7.27 4.30 9.20
C GLU A 26 7.46 3.87 7.75
N PHE A 27 6.42 3.23 7.21
CA PHE A 27 6.40 2.74 5.85
C PHE A 27 5.08 3.12 5.20
N TYR A 28 5.18 3.85 4.08
CA TYR A 28 4.04 4.28 3.28
C TYR A 28 4.31 3.86 1.83
N SER A 29 3.39 3.11 1.23
CA SER A 29 3.59 2.51 -0.09
C SER A 29 2.34 2.60 -0.96
N VAL A 30 2.53 2.98 -2.23
CA VAL A 30 1.56 2.74 -3.32
C VAL A 30 2.21 1.78 -4.31
N ALA A 31 1.54 0.67 -4.62
CA ALA A 31 1.99 -0.28 -5.64
C ALA A 31 0.89 -0.47 -6.69
N ILE A 32 1.19 -0.16 -7.95
CA ILE A 32 0.26 -0.29 -9.07
C ILE A 32 0.73 -1.42 -9.98
N THR A 33 -0.17 -2.33 -10.31
CA THR A 33 0.07 -3.38 -11.30
C THR A 33 -1.02 -3.37 -12.37
N ASN A 34 -0.63 -3.57 -13.62
CA ASN A 34 -1.54 -3.65 -14.75
C ASN A 34 -1.13 -4.78 -15.73
N ASN A 35 -1.97 -5.09 -16.72
CA ASN A 35 -1.74 -6.12 -17.73
C ASN A 35 -1.48 -7.47 -17.06
N PHE A 36 -0.27 -8.03 -17.23
CA PHE A 36 0.16 -9.28 -16.61
C PHE A 36 1.27 -9.07 -15.58
N GLN A 37 1.43 -7.84 -15.07
CA GLN A 37 2.45 -7.51 -14.09
C GLN A 37 2.21 -8.26 -12.76
N GLN A 38 3.29 -8.53 -12.06
CA GLN A 38 3.26 -9.17 -10.75
C GLN A 38 4.03 -8.34 -9.73
N ALA A 39 3.46 -8.16 -8.55
CA ALA A 39 4.12 -7.49 -7.45
C ALA A 39 4.04 -8.35 -6.19
N ASP A 40 5.17 -8.61 -5.54
CA ASP A 40 5.24 -9.08 -4.16
C ASP A 40 6.04 -8.05 -3.37
N THR A 41 5.30 -7.19 -2.68
CA THR A 41 5.85 -6.00 -2.05
C THR A 41 5.39 -5.89 -0.61
N GLY A 42 6.20 -5.28 0.24
CA GLY A 42 5.77 -4.96 1.58
C GLY A 42 6.93 -4.46 2.41
N THR A 43 6.92 -4.76 3.70
CA THR A 43 7.92 -4.22 4.62
C THR A 43 8.20 -5.18 5.77
N LYS A 44 9.34 -5.00 6.43
CA LYS A 44 9.66 -5.72 7.66
C LYS A 44 9.97 -4.75 8.79
N MET A 45 9.19 -4.79 9.86
CA MET A 45 9.40 -4.02 11.08
C MET A 45 9.94 -4.94 12.17
N ILE A 46 11.18 -4.70 12.61
CA ILE A 46 11.86 -5.53 13.61
C ILE A 46 12.04 -4.70 14.88
N HIS A 47 11.22 -4.98 15.89
CA HIS A 47 11.25 -4.31 17.19
C HIS A 47 12.22 -5.02 18.14
N ILE A 48 13.25 -4.29 18.59
CA ILE A 48 14.27 -4.79 19.53
C ILE A 48 14.29 -3.95 20.79
N GLY A 49 14.34 -2.62 20.66
CA GLY A 49 14.36 -1.67 21.76
C GLY A 49 13.00 -1.56 22.47
N LYS A 50 13.02 -1.05 23.70
CA LYS A 50 11.82 -0.73 24.47
C LYS A 50 11.08 0.46 23.86
N ASN A 51 9.76 0.53 24.06
CA ASN A 51 8.89 1.62 23.62
C ASN A 51 8.99 1.95 22.12
N THR A 52 9.37 0.97 21.30
CA THR A 52 9.52 1.16 19.85
C THR A 52 8.18 1.22 19.14
N LYS A 53 8.08 2.04 18.10
CA LYS A 53 6.82 2.27 17.37
C LYS A 53 7.01 1.99 15.89
N SER A 54 6.06 1.30 15.26
CA SER A 54 6.03 1.19 13.82
C SER A 54 4.66 1.46 13.24
N LYS A 55 4.64 2.09 12.07
CA LYS A 55 3.43 2.36 11.30
C LYS A 55 3.62 1.91 9.86
N ILE A 56 2.68 1.11 9.37
CA ILE A 56 2.71 0.58 8.01
C ILE A 56 1.39 0.98 7.33
N ILE A 57 1.47 1.70 6.22
CA ILE A 57 0.33 1.97 5.34
C ILE A 57 0.69 1.52 3.93
N SER A 58 -0.02 0.54 3.43
CA SER A 58 0.15 0.02 2.07
C SER A 58 -1.15 0.15 1.29
N LYS A 59 -1.06 0.73 0.10
CA LYS A 59 -2.15 0.87 -0.87
C LYS A 59 -1.78 0.11 -2.13
N GLY A 60 -2.38 -1.05 -2.35
CA GLY A 60 -2.21 -1.86 -3.55
C GLY A 60 -3.31 -1.57 -4.57
N ILE A 61 -2.97 -1.38 -5.83
CA ILE A 61 -3.92 -1.19 -6.93
C ILE A 61 -3.64 -2.24 -8.00
N SER A 62 -4.66 -2.98 -8.39
CA SER A 62 -4.55 -4.07 -9.37
C SER A 62 -5.51 -3.84 -10.54
N LEU A 63 -4.97 -3.84 -11.76
CA LEU A 63 -5.70 -3.65 -13.01
C LEU A 63 -5.43 -4.80 -13.99
N GLY A 64 -6.26 -4.93 -15.03
CA GLY A 64 -6.11 -5.94 -16.08
C GLY A 64 -6.16 -7.36 -15.53
N LYS A 65 -5.12 -8.16 -15.80
CA LYS A 65 -4.92 -9.54 -15.33
C LYS A 65 -3.79 -9.65 -14.30
N SER A 66 -3.40 -8.52 -13.71
CA SER A 66 -2.23 -8.43 -12.86
C SER A 66 -2.46 -9.06 -11.48
N GLN A 67 -1.36 -9.37 -10.80
CA GLN A 67 -1.37 -9.95 -9.45
C GLN A 67 -0.54 -9.07 -8.51
N ASN A 68 -1.19 -8.47 -7.52
CA ASN A 68 -0.54 -7.61 -6.55
C ASN A 68 -0.61 -8.24 -5.16
N THR A 69 0.54 -8.54 -4.57
CA THR A 69 0.67 -9.15 -3.25
C THR A 69 1.33 -8.16 -2.31
N TYR A 70 0.61 -7.78 -1.26
CA TYR A 70 1.23 -7.24 -0.06
C TYR A 70 1.74 -8.37 0.83
N ARG A 71 3.03 -8.33 1.19
CA ARG A 71 3.65 -9.24 2.15
C ARG A 71 4.48 -8.48 3.17
N GLY A 72 3.94 -8.37 4.38
CA GLY A 72 4.57 -7.64 5.49
C GLY A 72 4.96 -8.55 6.63
N ALA A 73 6.04 -8.21 7.35
CA ALA A 73 6.44 -8.89 8.58
C ALA A 73 6.62 -7.90 9.73
N VAL A 74 6.02 -8.19 10.89
CA VAL A 74 6.19 -7.42 12.12
C VAL A 74 6.67 -8.36 13.21
N ASN A 75 7.90 -8.15 13.68
CA ASN A 75 8.55 -9.01 14.66
C ASN A 75 8.87 -8.25 15.94
N PHE A 76 8.37 -8.72 17.07
CA PHE A 76 8.72 -8.20 18.41
C PHE A 76 9.65 -9.18 19.13
N LEU A 77 10.89 -8.74 19.36
CA LEU A 77 11.85 -9.52 20.15
C LEU A 77 11.56 -9.41 21.65
N ARG A 78 12.10 -10.34 22.44
CA ARG A 78 11.89 -10.41 23.89
C ARG A 78 12.17 -9.09 24.63
N LYS A 79 13.13 -8.29 24.16
CA LYS A 79 13.54 -7.02 24.78
C LYS A 79 12.62 -5.83 24.42
N ALA A 80 11.72 -5.98 23.46
CA ALA A 80 10.87 -4.92 22.94
C ALA A 80 9.64 -4.64 23.85
N ASP A 81 9.92 -4.28 25.10
CA ASP A 81 8.90 -3.95 26.09
C ASP A 81 8.07 -2.72 25.66
N LYS A 82 6.75 -2.79 25.78
CA LYS A 82 5.78 -1.75 25.39
C LYS A 82 5.88 -1.27 23.93
N ALA A 83 6.39 -2.12 23.05
CA ALA A 83 6.47 -1.81 21.63
C ALA A 83 5.07 -1.82 20.99
N ARG A 84 4.87 -1.02 19.94
CA ARG A 84 3.59 -0.88 19.25
C ARG A 84 3.74 -0.92 17.73
N ASN A 85 2.80 -1.59 17.07
CA ASN A 85 2.64 -1.55 15.62
C ASN A 85 1.20 -1.25 15.24
N TYR A 86 1.04 -0.39 14.23
CA TYR A 86 -0.20 -0.23 13.48
C TYR A 86 0.07 -0.53 12.00
N THR A 87 -0.69 -1.44 11.42
CA THR A 87 -0.58 -1.83 10.02
C THR A 87 -1.93 -1.72 9.31
N GLN A 88 -1.97 -0.98 8.21
CA GLN A 88 -3.12 -0.82 7.34
C GLN A 88 -2.76 -1.23 5.91
N CYS A 89 -3.44 -2.23 5.39
CA CYS A 89 -3.22 -2.78 4.05
C CYS A 89 -4.50 -2.70 3.23
N ASP A 90 -4.60 -1.69 2.37
CA ASP A 90 -5.79 -1.55 1.52
C ASP A 90 -5.47 -1.95 0.09
N SER A 91 -6.38 -2.69 -0.52
CA SER A 91 -6.30 -3.11 -1.91
C SER A 91 -7.47 -2.57 -2.71
N LEU A 92 -7.19 -2.07 -3.92
CA LEU A 92 -8.19 -1.62 -4.88
C LEU A 92 -8.09 -2.44 -6.16
N LEU A 93 -9.18 -3.14 -6.50
CA LEU A 93 -9.31 -3.86 -7.77
C LEU A 93 -10.05 -3.02 -8.80
N VAL A 94 -9.48 -2.94 -9.99
CA VAL A 94 -10.08 -2.32 -11.17
C VAL A 94 -10.29 -3.42 -12.22
N GLY A 95 -11.56 -3.82 -12.39
CA GLY A 95 -11.94 -4.94 -13.27
C GLY A 95 -12.24 -6.24 -12.51
N ASN A 96 -12.38 -7.34 -13.26
CA ASN A 96 -12.81 -8.65 -12.76
C ASN A 96 -11.72 -9.73 -12.86
N GLU A 97 -10.60 -9.45 -13.52
CA GLU A 97 -9.57 -10.47 -13.85
C GLU A 97 -8.25 -10.27 -13.08
N CYS A 98 -8.12 -9.16 -12.34
CA CYS A 98 -6.95 -8.88 -11.51
C CYS A 98 -7.10 -9.48 -10.11
N GLY A 99 -5.97 -9.68 -9.43
CA GLY A 99 -5.93 -10.22 -8.07
C GLY A 99 -5.14 -9.33 -7.12
N ALA A 100 -5.67 -9.16 -5.91
CA ALA A 100 -4.98 -8.50 -4.81
C ALA A 100 -4.89 -9.46 -3.61
N HIS A 101 -3.70 -9.64 -3.06
CA HIS A 101 -3.40 -10.60 -2.00
C HIS A 101 -2.73 -9.89 -0.83
N THR A 102 -3.11 -10.25 0.40
CA THR A 102 -2.52 -9.68 1.62
C THR A 102 -2.03 -10.81 2.52
N ILE A 103 -0.72 -10.88 2.74
CA ILE A 103 -0.06 -11.95 3.49
C ILE A 103 0.73 -11.34 4.66
N PRO A 104 0.10 -11.16 5.84
CA PRO A 104 0.78 -10.63 7.01
C PRO A 104 1.52 -11.72 7.79
N TYR A 105 2.72 -11.41 8.24
CA TYR A 105 3.49 -12.20 9.22
C TYR A 105 3.62 -11.38 10.49
N ILE A 106 3.09 -11.89 11.60
CA ILE A 106 3.17 -11.23 12.91
C ILE A 106 3.77 -12.25 13.89
N GLU A 107 4.97 -11.94 14.39
CA GLU A 107 5.63 -12.75 15.42
C GLU A 107 5.87 -11.87 16.65
N SER A 108 5.26 -12.21 17.79
CA SER A 108 5.52 -11.52 19.05
C SER A 108 6.11 -12.46 20.10
N LYS A 109 7.32 -12.13 20.55
CA LYS A 109 8.02 -12.79 21.67
C LYS A 109 7.99 -11.93 22.94
N ASN A 110 7.09 -10.94 23.00
CA ASN A 110 6.94 -10.04 24.14
C ASN A 110 5.45 -9.81 24.45
N SER A 111 5.04 -10.08 25.68
CA SER A 111 3.64 -10.00 26.12
C SER A 111 3.09 -8.59 26.28
N SER A 112 3.97 -7.58 26.36
CA SER A 112 3.58 -6.17 26.48
C SER A 112 3.40 -5.47 25.13
N ALA A 113 3.70 -6.15 24.02
CA ALA A 113 3.60 -5.58 22.68
C ALA A 113 2.14 -5.42 22.27
N LEU A 114 1.81 -4.29 21.64
CA LEU A 114 0.51 -4.03 21.05
C LEU A 114 0.62 -4.08 19.52
N VAL A 115 -0.24 -4.85 18.88
CA VAL A 115 -0.26 -5.02 17.42
C VAL A 115 -1.68 -4.86 16.90
N GLU A 116 -1.84 -3.95 15.95
CA GLU A 116 -3.08 -3.72 15.23
C GLU A 116 -2.81 -3.94 13.74
N HIS A 117 -3.60 -4.81 13.11
CA HIS A 117 -3.51 -5.09 11.68
C HIS A 117 -4.90 -5.04 11.05
N GLU A 118 -5.05 -4.11 10.11
CA GLU A 118 -6.25 -3.91 9.32
C GLU A 118 -5.92 -4.17 7.85
N ALA A 119 -6.79 -4.92 7.19
CA ALA A 119 -6.71 -5.16 5.76
C ALA A 119 -8.09 -5.00 5.13
N SER A 120 -8.19 -4.15 4.10
CA SER A 120 -9.44 -3.92 3.38
C SER A 120 -9.24 -4.16 1.89
N THR A 121 -10.30 -4.63 1.23
CA THR A 121 -10.32 -4.82 -0.23
C THR A 121 -11.53 -4.09 -0.78
N SER A 122 -11.28 -3.20 -1.72
CA SER A 122 -12.28 -2.40 -2.41
C SER A 122 -12.23 -2.69 -3.90
N LYS A 123 -13.36 -2.54 -4.58
CA LYS A 123 -13.45 -2.59 -6.03
C LYS A 123 -14.08 -1.29 -6.50
N ILE A 124 -13.61 -0.74 -7.61
CA ILE A 124 -14.28 0.42 -8.21
C ILE A 124 -15.68 0.01 -8.65
N ASN A 125 -16.70 0.69 -8.11
CA ASN A 125 -18.09 0.42 -8.45
C ASN A 125 -18.44 1.06 -9.82
N GLU A 126 -19.16 0.33 -10.67
CA GLU A 126 -19.69 0.85 -11.93
C GLU A 126 -20.59 2.08 -11.72
N ASP A 127 -21.33 2.15 -10.62
CA ASP A 127 -22.16 3.31 -10.27
C ASP A 127 -21.31 4.56 -9.98
N GLN A 128 -20.14 4.39 -9.36
CA GLN A 128 -19.21 5.49 -9.11
C GLN A 128 -18.66 6.04 -10.44
N LEU A 129 -18.27 5.13 -11.35
CA LEU A 129 -17.81 5.49 -12.67
C LEU A 129 -18.93 6.11 -13.52
N TYR A 130 -20.15 5.60 -13.42
CA TYR A 130 -21.31 6.16 -14.09
C TYR A 130 -21.60 7.58 -13.59
N TYR A 131 -21.57 7.80 -12.28
CA TYR A 131 -21.76 9.12 -11.68
C TYR A 131 -20.72 10.13 -12.16
N CYS A 132 -19.43 9.77 -12.15
CA CYS A 132 -18.35 10.63 -12.65
C CYS A 132 -18.55 10.97 -14.14
N ARG A 133 -18.90 9.98 -14.97
CA ARG A 133 -19.17 10.19 -16.40
C ARG A 133 -20.37 11.09 -16.66
N GLN A 134 -21.43 10.97 -15.87
CA GLN A 134 -22.59 11.87 -15.97
C GLN A 134 -22.22 13.33 -15.69
N ARG A 135 -21.12 13.58 -14.95
CA ARG A 135 -20.57 14.92 -14.70
C ARG A 135 -19.57 15.38 -15.76
N GLY A 136 -19.44 14.64 -16.87
CA GLY A 136 -18.61 15.02 -18.02
C GLY A 136 -17.17 14.54 -17.96
N LEU A 137 -16.79 13.73 -16.95
CA LEU A 137 -15.47 13.11 -16.89
C LEU A 137 -15.40 11.92 -17.86
N SER A 138 -14.26 11.75 -18.51
CA SER A 138 -13.96 10.54 -19.26
C SER A 138 -13.88 9.31 -18.33
N HIS A 139 -13.89 8.11 -18.89
CA HIS A 139 -13.72 6.90 -18.11
C HIS A 139 -12.38 6.89 -17.36
N GLU A 140 -11.29 7.26 -18.05
CA GLU A 140 -9.93 7.32 -17.49
C GLU A 140 -9.81 8.40 -16.42
N GLU A 141 -10.39 9.58 -16.65
CA GLU A 141 -10.43 10.66 -15.64
C GLU A 141 -11.20 10.22 -14.38
N SER A 142 -12.28 9.46 -14.55
CA SER A 142 -13.08 8.92 -13.44
C SER A 142 -12.28 7.91 -12.62
N VAL A 143 -11.59 6.97 -13.28
CA VAL A 143 -10.73 5.99 -12.61
C VAL A 143 -9.58 6.69 -11.89
N SER A 144 -8.89 7.62 -12.56
CA SER A 144 -7.79 8.40 -11.99
C SER A 144 -8.23 9.19 -10.76
N LEU A 145 -9.40 9.82 -10.79
CA LEU A 145 -9.94 10.55 -9.63
C LEU A 145 -10.14 9.64 -8.42
N ILE A 146 -10.76 8.47 -8.62
CA ILE A 146 -11.03 7.50 -7.55
C ILE A 146 -9.71 6.94 -6.98
N VAL A 147 -8.79 6.54 -7.86
CA VAL A 147 -7.49 5.97 -7.48
C VAL A 147 -6.63 7.00 -6.72
N ASN A 148 -6.59 8.26 -7.17
CA ASN A 148 -5.89 9.33 -6.45
C ASN A 148 -6.50 9.58 -5.06
N GLY A 149 -7.83 9.53 -4.94
CA GLY A 149 -8.52 9.60 -3.66
C GLY A 149 -8.11 8.46 -2.71
N PHE A 150 -8.02 7.23 -3.24
CA PHE A 150 -7.58 6.04 -2.50
C PHE A 150 -6.13 6.16 -2.01
N CYS A 151 -5.23 6.70 -2.84
CA CYS A 151 -3.81 6.88 -2.52
C CYS A 151 -3.50 8.13 -1.68
N LYS A 152 -4.47 9.03 -1.45
CA LYS A 152 -4.26 10.34 -0.84
C LYS A 152 -3.42 10.31 0.44
N GLN A 153 -3.70 9.36 1.33
CA GLN A 153 -3.01 9.22 2.61
C GLN A 153 -1.50 8.95 2.46
N VAL A 154 -1.10 8.21 1.42
CA VAL A 154 0.32 7.93 1.15
C VAL A 154 0.98 9.08 0.40
N LEU A 155 0.26 9.70 -0.55
CA LEU A 155 0.78 10.81 -1.34
C LEU A 155 1.02 12.07 -0.49
N GLN A 156 0.26 12.27 0.60
CA GLN A 156 0.47 13.36 1.55
C GLN A 156 1.75 13.21 2.38
N GLU A 157 2.35 12.01 2.43
CA GLU A 157 3.62 11.74 3.10
C GLU A 157 4.83 11.94 2.16
N LEU A 158 4.60 12.37 0.92
CA LEU A 158 5.66 12.78 0.00
C LEU A 158 5.83 14.30 0.05
N PRO A 159 7.06 14.81 -0.16
CA PRO A 159 7.25 16.23 -0.41
C PRO A 159 6.45 16.66 -1.64
N MET A 160 5.92 17.90 -1.61
CA MET A 160 4.94 18.39 -2.58
C MET A 160 5.36 18.16 -4.04
N GLU A 161 6.62 18.43 -4.37
CA GLU A 161 7.16 18.27 -5.72
C GLU A 161 7.05 16.81 -6.21
N PHE A 162 7.36 15.85 -5.34
CA PHE A 162 7.25 14.42 -5.65
C PHE A 162 5.81 13.92 -5.61
N ALA A 163 4.96 14.50 -4.75
CA ALA A 163 3.55 14.13 -4.68
C ALA A 163 2.82 14.46 -5.99
N VAL A 164 3.07 15.63 -6.57
CA VAL A 164 2.51 16.04 -7.87
C VAL A 164 2.99 15.13 -8.99
N GLU A 165 4.29 14.79 -9.00
CA GLU A 165 4.84 13.90 -10.02
C GLU A 165 4.28 12.47 -9.89
N ALA A 166 4.19 11.95 -8.66
CA ALA A 166 3.59 10.65 -8.38
C ALA A 166 2.13 10.58 -8.84
N GLN A 167 1.31 11.63 -8.63
CA GLN A 167 -0.07 11.68 -9.11
C GLN A 167 -0.18 11.61 -10.63
N LYS A 168 0.74 12.27 -11.35
CA LYS A 168 0.82 12.18 -12.82
C LYS A 168 1.20 10.78 -13.26
N LEU A 169 2.22 10.18 -12.63
CA LEU A 169 2.67 8.82 -12.93
C LEU A 169 1.57 7.78 -12.66
N VAL A 170 0.81 7.94 -11.57
CA VAL A 170 -0.37 7.13 -11.26
C VAL A 170 -1.38 7.23 -12.40
N SER A 171 -1.68 8.45 -12.85
CA SER A 171 -2.66 8.68 -13.93
C SER A 171 -2.23 8.03 -15.25
N ILE A 172 -0.96 8.19 -15.65
CA ILE A 172 -0.41 7.56 -16.87
C ILE A 172 -0.42 6.03 -16.75
N SER A 173 -0.17 5.48 -15.55
CA SER A 173 -0.19 4.03 -15.31
C SER A 173 -1.60 3.43 -15.38
N LEU A 174 -2.63 4.27 -15.37
CA LEU A 174 -4.04 3.89 -15.51
C LEU A 174 -4.56 4.12 -16.93
N GLU A 175 -3.87 4.96 -17.72
CA GLU A 175 -4.21 5.26 -19.11
C GLU A 175 -4.02 4.01 -19.99
N GLY A 176 -4.97 3.74 -20.90
CA GLY A 176 -4.94 2.56 -21.77
C GLY A 176 -4.98 1.20 -21.04
N SER A 177 -5.21 1.19 -19.73
CA SER A 177 -5.17 0.00 -18.86
C SER A 177 -6.54 -0.67 -18.70
N VAL A 178 -7.57 -0.04 -19.25
CA VAL A 178 -8.94 -0.58 -19.30
C VAL A 178 -9.20 -1.02 -20.74
N GLY A 179 -8.85 -2.27 -21.02
CA GLY A 179 -9.01 -2.96 -22.31
C GLY A 179 -8.61 -4.42 -22.20
#